data_AF-A4SGM3-F1
#
_entry.id   AF-A4SGM3-F1
#
_cell.length_a   1.000
_cell.length_b   1.000
_cell.length_c   1.000
_cell.angle_alpha   90.00
_cell.angle_beta   90.00
_cell.angle_gamma   90.00
#
_symmetry.space_group_name_H-M   'P 1'
#
loop_
_entity.id
_entity.type
_entity.pdbx_description
1 polymer ?
#
loop_
_entity_poly.entity_id
_entity_poly.type
_entity_poly.pdbx_seq_one_letter_code
_entity_poly.pdbx_strand_id
1 'polypeptide(L)'
;MKFIRNSAVLVVLFFLLDILRYFILPDVSSLEGTNPEKTAFMEYRQKAWKNAGWADRRVSYEWVPLQKISGNLLKAVLIAEDDKFWQHDGFDYEAMERAFEKNLKERKITMGGSTISQQLAKNLWLSPSKNPIRKLKEAILTWRIEQALSKKRILEIYLNVAEWGDGIFGIEAAARHYYGTSAAGLTAVQASRLAAVLPNPIRWSPTGGTRYVRNRSAIIYRVMVRRGIVLPGYREMTGREPDAVSVDTLKRGVPEFLIDQALWPERKAP
;
A
#
# COMPACT_ATOMS: atom_id res chain seq x y z
N MET A 1 -13.38 -41.38 33.44
CA MET A 1 -12.13 -40.79 33.98
C MET A 1 -11.00 -40.64 32.96
N LYS A 2 -10.67 -41.64 32.13
CA LYS A 2 -9.60 -41.50 31.10
C LYS A 2 -9.86 -40.39 30.08
N PHE A 3 -11.11 -40.20 29.66
CA PHE A 3 -11.50 -39.14 28.72
C PHE A 3 -11.23 -37.74 29.28
N ILE A 4 -11.68 -37.46 30.51
CA ILE A 4 -11.46 -36.17 31.21
C ILE A 4 -9.97 -35.89 31.40
N ARG A 5 -9.17 -36.91 31.76
CA ARG A 5 -7.71 -36.77 31.89
C ARG A 5 -7.03 -36.47 30.56
N ASN A 6 -7.43 -37.13 29.48
CA ASN A 6 -6.90 -36.86 28.15
C ASN A 6 -7.27 -35.46 27.65
N SER A 7 -8.49 -35.00 27.92
CA SER A 7 -8.92 -33.63 27.62
C SER A 7 -8.13 -32.60 28.42
N ALA A 8 -7.88 -32.83 29.71
CA ALA A 8 -7.07 -31.94 30.54
C ALA A 8 -5.61 -31.86 30.05
N VAL A 9 -5.01 -32.99 29.64
CA VAL A 9 -3.66 -33.00 29.06
C VAL A 9 -3.60 -32.21 27.77
N LEU A 10 -4.60 -32.34 26.88
CA LEU A 10 -4.67 -31.56 25.63
C LEU A 10 -4.81 -30.05 25.89
N VAL A 11 -5.60 -29.66 26.90
CA VAL A 11 -5.75 -28.25 27.29
C VAL A 11 -4.43 -27.69 27.82
N VAL A 12 -3.74 -28.41 28.71
CA VAL A 12 -2.43 -28.01 29.21
C VAL A 12 -1.39 -27.93 28.09
N LEU A 13 -1.38 -28.90 27.17
CA LEU A 13 -0.48 -28.90 26.01
C LEU A 13 -0.77 -27.74 25.06
N PHE A 14 -2.04 -27.38 24.87
CA PHE A 14 -2.45 -26.20 24.10
C PHE A 14 -1.91 -24.91 24.72
N PHE A 15 -2.08 -24.71 26.04
CA PHE A 15 -1.51 -23.54 26.73
C PHE A 15 0.03 -23.55 26.73
N LEU A 16 0.67 -24.71 26.88
CA LEU A 16 2.12 -24.84 26.78
C LEU A 16 2.65 -24.49 25.39
N LEU A 17 1.99 -24.95 24.32
CA LEU A 17 2.35 -24.61 22.95
C LEU A 17 2.05 -23.13 22.63
N ASP A 18 0.98 -22.57 23.19
CA ASP A 18 0.66 -21.16 23.05
C ASP A 18 1.73 -20.29 23.73
N ILE A 19 2.15 -20.65 24.94
CA ILE A 19 3.27 -20.00 25.65
C ILE A 19 4.58 -20.18 24.88
N LEU A 20 4.93 -21.40 24.46
CA LEU A 20 6.17 -21.69 23.74
C LEU A 20 6.25 -20.94 22.41
N ARG A 21 5.11 -20.71 21.76
CA ARG A 21 5.01 -19.90 20.53
C ARG A 21 5.49 -18.47 20.73
N TYR A 22 5.28 -17.85 21.89
CA TYR A 22 5.80 -16.49 22.16
C TYR A 22 7.33 -16.43 22.21
N PHE A 23 8.01 -17.56 22.47
CA PHE A 23 9.47 -17.64 22.45
C PHE A 23 10.05 -17.90 21.04
N ILE A 24 9.24 -18.35 20.09
CA ILE A 24 9.67 -18.71 18.73
C ILE A 24 9.23 -17.66 17.69
N LEU A 25 8.06 -17.04 17.90
CA LEU A 25 7.52 -16.03 17.01
C LEU A 25 7.80 -14.62 17.52
N PRO A 26 8.16 -13.68 16.62
CA PRO A 26 8.50 -12.30 16.98
C PRO A 26 7.37 -11.62 17.76
N ASP A 27 7.75 -10.71 18.65
CA ASP A 27 6.79 -9.89 19.39
C ASP A 27 6.17 -8.84 18.47
N VAL A 28 4.85 -8.97 18.27
CA VAL A 28 4.06 -8.10 17.41
C VAL A 28 3.57 -6.87 18.16
N SER A 29 3.39 -6.97 19.48
CA SER A 29 2.81 -5.89 20.29
C SER A 29 3.75 -4.69 20.37
N SER A 30 5.06 -4.91 20.33
CA SER A 30 6.06 -3.84 20.22
C SER A 30 5.78 -2.85 19.08
N LEU A 31 5.17 -3.30 17.98
CA LEU A 31 4.87 -2.48 16.81
C LEU A 31 3.77 -1.45 17.05
N GLU A 32 3.06 -1.51 18.17
CA GLU A 32 2.07 -0.49 18.54
C GLU A 32 2.74 0.88 18.72
N GLY A 33 3.89 0.90 19.39
CA GLY A 33 4.65 2.13 19.67
C GLY A 33 5.95 2.28 18.88
N THR A 34 6.46 1.21 18.24
CA THR A 34 7.77 1.22 17.57
C THR A 34 7.67 0.96 16.07
N ASN A 35 8.48 1.69 15.29
CA ASN A 35 8.51 1.56 13.84
C ASN A 35 9.60 0.54 13.44
N PRO A 36 9.31 -0.42 12.54
CA PRO A 36 10.34 -1.32 12.04
C PRO A 36 11.42 -0.55 11.28
N GLU A 37 12.67 -0.59 11.73
CA GLU A 37 13.78 0.02 10.98
C GLU A 37 14.23 -0.87 9.80
N LYS A 38 14.09 -2.19 9.96
CA LYS A 38 14.48 -3.18 8.98
C LYS A 38 13.56 -4.39 9.05
N THR A 39 13.26 -4.97 7.89
CA THR A 39 12.39 -6.15 7.79
C THR A 39 13.11 -7.35 7.19
N ALA A 40 12.59 -8.54 7.45
CA ALA A 40 13.10 -9.78 6.85
C ALA A 40 13.09 -9.71 5.31
N PHE A 41 12.11 -9.03 4.72
CA PHE A 41 12.05 -8.87 3.27
C PHE A 41 13.12 -7.91 2.74
N MET A 42 13.38 -6.78 3.41
CA MET A 42 14.50 -5.89 3.07
C MET A 42 15.84 -6.62 3.15
N GLU A 43 16.06 -7.41 4.22
CA GLU A 43 17.26 -8.22 4.39
C GLU A 43 17.42 -9.27 3.28
N TYR A 44 16.32 -9.93 2.92
CA TYR A 44 16.32 -10.87 1.83
C TYR A 44 16.78 -10.22 0.52
N ARG A 45 16.29 -9.01 0.20
CA ARG A 45 16.67 -8.28 -1.02
C ARG A 45 18.15 -7.87 -0.98
N GLN A 46 18.63 -7.35 0.15
CA GLN A 46 20.05 -7.02 0.33
C GLN A 46 20.96 -8.25 0.14
N LYS A 47 20.60 -9.41 0.71
CA LYS A 47 21.34 -10.67 0.52
C LYS A 47 21.32 -11.12 -0.94
N ALA A 48 20.17 -11.01 -1.61
CA ALA A 48 20.04 -11.37 -3.02
C ALA A 48 20.96 -10.50 -3.91
N TRP A 49 21.04 -9.19 -3.67
CA TRP A 49 21.97 -8.31 -4.39
C TRP A 49 23.42 -8.64 -4.10
N LYS A 50 23.78 -8.88 -2.84
CA LYS A 50 25.14 -9.29 -2.47
C LYS A 50 25.56 -10.56 -3.21
N ASN A 51 24.70 -11.56 -3.26
CA ASN A 51 24.95 -12.81 -3.97
C ASN A 51 25.05 -12.62 -5.50
N ALA A 52 24.38 -11.61 -6.05
CA ALA A 52 24.45 -11.25 -7.46
C ALA A 52 25.64 -10.33 -7.80
N GLY A 53 26.52 -10.00 -6.85
CA GLY A 53 27.69 -9.13 -7.05
C GLY A 53 27.45 -7.64 -6.79
N TRP A 54 26.28 -7.24 -6.31
CA TRP A 54 25.89 -5.84 -6.08
C TRP A 54 26.00 -5.46 -4.59
N ALA A 55 27.19 -5.64 -4.00
CA ALA A 55 27.40 -5.49 -2.55
C ALA A 55 27.19 -4.05 -2.02
N ASP A 56 27.38 -3.04 -2.87
CA ASP A 56 27.25 -1.62 -2.48
C ASP A 56 25.83 -1.09 -2.56
N ARG A 57 24.90 -1.87 -3.11
CA ARG A 57 23.50 -1.45 -3.23
C ARG A 57 22.87 -1.32 -1.84
N ARG A 58 22.06 -0.28 -1.66
CA ARG A 58 21.33 0.01 -0.41
C ARG A 58 19.85 0.12 -0.70
N VAL A 59 19.05 -0.18 0.32
CA VAL A 59 17.60 0.07 0.27
C VAL A 59 17.36 1.55 0.50
N SER A 60 16.48 2.16 -0.30
CA SER A 60 15.93 3.47 -0.03
C SER A 60 14.72 3.28 0.86
N TYR A 61 14.76 3.84 2.07
CA TYR A 61 13.73 3.68 3.08
C TYR A 61 13.57 4.96 3.90
N GLU A 62 12.35 5.46 3.99
CA GLU A 62 12.02 6.63 4.80
C GLU A 62 10.64 6.41 5.44
N TRP A 63 10.59 6.49 6.77
CA TRP A 63 9.34 6.34 7.51
C TRP A 63 8.54 7.64 7.49
N VAL A 64 7.23 7.53 7.27
CA VAL A 64 6.28 8.64 7.38
C VAL A 64 5.03 8.21 8.16
N PRO A 65 4.54 9.00 9.13
CA PRO A 65 3.31 8.69 9.83
C PRO A 65 2.10 8.78 8.89
N LEU A 66 1.04 8.01 9.17
CA LEU A 66 -0.12 7.83 8.30
C LEU A 66 -0.81 9.15 7.94
N GLN A 67 -0.83 10.11 8.87
CA GLN A 67 -1.44 11.42 8.67
C GLN A 67 -0.69 12.28 7.64
N LYS A 68 0.57 11.96 7.37
CA LYS A 68 1.40 12.58 6.33
C LYS A 68 1.41 11.79 5.02
N ILE A 69 0.49 10.83 4.86
CA ILE A 69 0.28 10.10 3.62
C ILE A 69 -0.99 10.61 2.96
N SER A 70 -0.94 10.84 1.64
CA SER A 70 -2.09 11.30 0.86
C SER A 70 -3.29 10.37 1.04
N GLY A 71 -4.46 10.94 1.39
CA GLY A 71 -5.70 10.18 1.48
C GLY A 71 -6.10 9.52 0.14
N ASN A 72 -5.64 10.07 -0.99
CA ASN A 72 -5.82 9.45 -2.31
C ASN A 72 -5.07 8.12 -2.39
N LEU A 73 -3.83 8.09 -1.89
CA LEU A 73 -3.04 6.86 -1.87
C LEU A 73 -3.64 5.82 -0.94
N LEU A 74 -4.01 6.20 0.28
CA LEU A 74 -4.61 5.25 1.23
C LEU A 74 -5.79 4.52 0.56
N LYS A 75 -6.69 5.27 -0.07
CA LYS A 75 -7.87 4.72 -0.73
C LYS A 75 -7.51 3.92 -1.98
N ALA A 76 -6.55 4.37 -2.78
CA ALA A 76 -6.10 3.63 -3.97
C ALA A 76 -5.50 2.27 -3.61
N VAL A 77 -4.68 2.20 -2.56
CA VAL A 77 -4.07 0.97 -2.06
C VAL A 77 -5.13 0.01 -1.53
N LEU A 78 -6.08 0.51 -0.72
CA LEU A 78 -7.20 -0.30 -0.23
C LEU A 78 -8.01 -0.88 -1.40
N ILE A 79 -8.40 -0.07 -2.39
CA ILE A 79 -9.12 -0.55 -3.58
C ILE A 79 -8.32 -1.61 -4.37
N ALA A 80 -7.00 -1.45 -4.44
CA ALA A 80 -6.14 -2.30 -5.26
C ALA A 80 -5.82 -3.65 -4.60
N GLU A 81 -5.52 -3.63 -3.30
CA GLU A 81 -4.97 -4.75 -2.54
C GLU A 81 -5.99 -5.39 -1.60
N ASP A 82 -6.88 -4.60 -0.98
CA ASP A 82 -7.74 -5.06 0.12
C ASP A 82 -8.94 -4.13 0.37
N ASP A 83 -9.99 -4.29 -0.46
CA ASP A 83 -11.13 -3.37 -0.47
C ASP A 83 -11.99 -3.46 0.79
N LYS A 84 -11.95 -4.61 1.47
CA LYS A 84 -12.69 -4.92 2.70
C LYS A 84 -11.81 -4.83 3.95
N PHE A 85 -10.61 -4.22 3.87
CA PHE A 85 -9.62 -4.16 4.95
C PHE A 85 -10.19 -3.82 6.35
N TRP A 86 -11.15 -2.89 6.41
CA TRP A 86 -11.77 -2.43 7.66
C TRP A 86 -12.87 -3.37 8.19
N GLN A 87 -13.29 -4.37 7.42
CA GLN A 87 -14.44 -5.24 7.70
C GLN A 87 -14.03 -6.64 8.16
N HIS A 88 -12.76 -7.03 8.01
CA HIS A 88 -12.27 -8.36 8.38
C HIS A 88 -11.13 -8.29 9.39
N ASP A 89 -10.81 -9.39 10.04
CA ASP A 89 -9.71 -9.49 11.04
C ASP A 89 -8.50 -10.23 10.45
N GLY A 90 -7.95 -9.67 9.38
CA GLY A 90 -6.77 -10.20 8.67
C GLY A 90 -7.03 -11.15 7.50
N PHE A 91 -8.24 -11.69 7.36
CA PHE A 91 -8.57 -12.62 6.26
C PHE A 91 -9.89 -12.24 5.60
N ASP A 92 -9.85 -11.94 4.30
CA ASP A 92 -11.05 -11.82 3.47
C ASP A 92 -11.37 -13.19 2.84
N TYR A 93 -12.20 -13.97 3.54
CA TYR A 93 -12.57 -15.32 3.13
C TYR A 93 -13.28 -15.35 1.77
N GLU A 94 -14.12 -14.35 1.48
CA GLU A 94 -14.78 -14.25 0.18
C GLU A 94 -13.79 -13.97 -0.94
N ALA A 95 -12.82 -13.06 -0.73
CA ALA A 95 -11.78 -12.80 -1.71
C ALA A 95 -10.88 -14.02 -1.92
N MET A 96 -10.57 -14.76 -0.85
CA MET A 96 -9.82 -16.02 -0.93
C MET A 96 -10.56 -17.08 -1.73
N GLU A 97 -11.86 -17.28 -1.48
CA GLU A 97 -12.71 -18.23 -2.22
C GLU A 97 -12.80 -17.85 -3.69
N ARG A 98 -13.12 -16.58 -4.01
CA ARG A 98 -13.15 -16.08 -5.39
C ARG A 98 -11.80 -16.25 -6.10
N ALA A 99 -10.69 -16.01 -5.39
CA ALA A 99 -9.34 -16.21 -5.93
C ALA A 99 -9.07 -17.69 -6.21
N PHE A 100 -9.48 -18.57 -5.32
CA PHE A 100 -9.34 -20.02 -5.49
C PHE A 100 -10.14 -20.52 -6.70
N GLU A 101 -11.43 -20.19 -6.79
CA GLU A 101 -12.30 -20.59 -7.91
C GLU A 101 -11.75 -20.11 -9.26
N LYS A 102 -11.34 -18.84 -9.33
CA LYS A 102 -10.79 -18.27 -10.56
C LYS A 102 -9.48 -18.93 -10.96
N ASN A 103 -8.57 -19.14 -10.02
CA ASN A 103 -7.28 -19.78 -10.29
C ASN A 103 -7.45 -21.24 -10.70
N LEU A 104 -8.42 -21.96 -10.11
CA LEU A 104 -8.78 -23.32 -10.49
C LEU A 104 -9.34 -23.39 -11.91
N LYS A 105 -10.29 -22.50 -12.24
CA LYS A 105 -10.88 -22.39 -13.58
C LYS A 105 -9.85 -22.07 -14.65
N GLU A 106 -8.94 -21.14 -14.37
CA GLU A 106 -7.90 -20.73 -15.31
C GLU A 106 -6.69 -21.68 -15.33
N ARG A 107 -6.58 -22.62 -14.37
CA ARG A 107 -5.42 -23.50 -14.15
C ARG A 107 -4.08 -22.77 -13.99
N LYS A 108 -4.14 -21.51 -13.53
CA LYS A 108 -2.97 -20.65 -13.25
C LYS A 108 -3.32 -19.66 -12.15
N ILE A 109 -2.31 -19.25 -11.38
CA ILE A 109 -2.48 -18.21 -10.35
C ILE A 109 -2.52 -16.85 -11.05
N THR A 110 -3.71 -16.30 -11.25
CA THR A 110 -3.92 -14.98 -11.86
C THR A 110 -4.52 -13.95 -10.91
N MET A 111 -5.16 -14.40 -9.83
CA MET A 111 -5.71 -13.52 -8.80
C MET A 111 -5.06 -13.83 -7.45
N GLY A 112 -4.54 -12.78 -6.82
CA GLY A 112 -4.14 -12.82 -5.42
C GLY A 112 -5.37 -12.74 -4.51
N GLY A 113 -5.31 -13.45 -3.38
CA GLY A 113 -6.34 -13.39 -2.33
C GLY A 113 -5.74 -13.09 -0.96
N SER A 114 -4.57 -12.42 -0.91
CA SER A 114 -3.92 -12.07 0.36
C SER A 114 -4.20 -10.63 0.75
N THR A 115 -4.67 -10.44 1.97
CA THR A 115 -5.00 -9.14 2.58
C THR A 115 -3.76 -8.31 2.88
N ILE A 116 -3.93 -7.03 3.19
CA ILE A 116 -2.84 -6.14 3.63
C ILE A 116 -2.13 -6.71 4.86
N SER A 117 -2.86 -7.27 5.82
CA SER A 117 -2.29 -7.83 7.05
C SER A 117 -1.46 -9.09 6.79
N GLN A 118 -1.90 -9.94 5.87
CA GLN A 118 -1.11 -11.10 5.42
C GLN A 118 0.17 -10.68 4.71
N GLN A 119 0.07 -9.67 3.85
CA GLN A 119 1.23 -9.12 3.17
C GLN A 119 2.19 -8.45 4.15
N LEU A 120 1.68 -7.75 5.16
CA LEU A 120 2.48 -7.14 6.22
C LEU A 120 3.25 -8.20 7.02
N ALA A 121 2.55 -9.25 7.49
CA ALA A 121 3.18 -10.38 8.21
C ALA A 121 4.33 -11.00 7.40
N LYS A 122 4.09 -11.20 6.10
CA LYS A 122 5.09 -11.69 5.17
C LYS A 122 6.29 -10.75 5.07
N ASN A 123 6.05 -9.45 4.85
CA ASN A 123 7.14 -8.48 4.65
C ASN A 123 8.01 -8.29 5.89
N LEU A 124 7.39 -8.23 7.07
CA LEU A 124 8.09 -7.99 8.34
C LEU A 124 9.02 -9.14 8.71
N TRP A 125 8.55 -10.39 8.63
CA TRP A 125 9.24 -11.52 9.28
C TRP A 125 9.53 -12.72 8.39
N LEU A 126 9.00 -12.77 7.16
CA LEU A 126 9.12 -13.96 6.33
C LEU A 126 9.89 -13.70 5.04
N SER A 127 10.81 -14.60 4.70
CA SER A 127 11.41 -14.62 3.37
C SER A 127 10.42 -15.12 2.30
N PRO A 128 10.58 -14.75 1.02
CA PRO A 128 9.76 -15.26 -0.09
C PRO A 128 10.04 -16.74 -0.37
N SER A 129 9.48 -17.65 0.43
CA SER A 129 9.53 -19.10 0.17
C SER A 129 8.16 -19.63 -0.24
N LYS A 130 8.13 -20.65 -1.10
CA LYS A 130 6.88 -21.31 -1.53
C LYS A 130 6.46 -22.46 -0.59
N ASN A 131 6.97 -22.49 0.64
CA ASN A 131 6.73 -23.57 1.59
C ASN A 131 5.35 -23.44 2.28
N PRO A 132 4.50 -24.49 2.31
CA PRO A 132 3.23 -24.48 3.05
C PRO A 132 3.38 -24.12 4.54
N ILE A 133 4.45 -24.58 5.19
CA ILE A 133 4.76 -24.24 6.60
C ILE A 133 4.98 -22.72 6.75
N ARG A 134 5.62 -22.08 5.75
CA ARG A 134 5.77 -20.61 5.75
C ARG A 134 4.41 -19.93 5.64
N LYS A 135 3.47 -20.46 4.85
CA LYS A 135 2.11 -19.90 4.74
C LYS A 135 1.31 -20.09 6.03
N LEU A 136 1.50 -21.19 6.76
CA LEU A 136 0.93 -21.34 8.11
C LEU A 136 1.49 -20.30 9.08
N LYS A 137 2.81 -20.09 9.10
CA LYS A 137 3.43 -19.04 9.92
C LYS A 137 2.89 -17.65 9.58
N GLU A 138 2.68 -17.36 8.29
CA GLU A 138 2.05 -16.11 7.84
C GLU A 138 0.65 -15.95 8.42
N ALA A 139 -0.18 -16.99 8.38
CA ALA A 139 -1.54 -16.94 8.93
C ALA A 139 -1.52 -16.67 10.45
N ILE A 140 -0.65 -17.37 11.19
CA ILE A 140 -0.48 -17.20 12.63
C ILE A 140 -0.03 -15.76 12.97
N LEU A 141 0.93 -15.22 12.22
CA LEU A 141 1.41 -13.84 12.42
C LEU A 141 0.36 -12.80 12.03
N THR A 142 -0.40 -13.03 10.96
CA THR A 142 -1.51 -12.17 10.53
C THR A 142 -2.53 -12.02 11.64
N TRP A 143 -2.93 -13.15 12.25
CA TRP A 143 -3.86 -13.12 13.36
C TRP A 143 -3.29 -12.35 14.56
N ARG A 144 -2.01 -12.53 14.90
CA ARG A 144 -1.37 -11.74 15.99
C ARG A 144 -1.35 -10.24 15.71
N ILE A 145 -1.06 -9.85 14.46
CA ILE A 145 -1.06 -8.45 14.03
C ILE A 145 -2.43 -7.83 14.25
N GLU A 146 -3.49 -8.50 13.83
CA GLU A 146 -4.87 -8.00 13.95
C GLU A 146 -5.36 -7.94 15.39
N GLN A 147 -4.88 -8.81 16.26
CA GLN A 147 -5.20 -8.76 17.69
C GLN A 147 -4.42 -7.68 18.45
N ALA A 148 -3.17 -7.42 18.04
CA ALA A 148 -2.28 -6.52 18.78
C ALA A 148 -2.31 -5.06 18.28
N LEU A 149 -2.63 -4.83 16.99
CA LEU A 149 -2.50 -3.51 16.37
C LEU A 149 -3.84 -3.01 15.82
N SER A 150 -4.09 -1.71 15.96
CA SER A 150 -5.22 -1.08 15.29
C SER A 150 -5.07 -1.14 13.77
N LYS A 151 -6.20 -1.21 13.04
CA LYS A 151 -6.23 -1.18 11.57
C LYS A 151 -5.46 0.00 10.95
N LYS A 152 -5.52 1.18 11.60
CA LYS A 152 -4.75 2.36 11.18
C LYS A 152 -3.26 2.10 11.28
N ARG A 153 -2.80 1.52 12.39
CA ARG A 153 -1.39 1.19 12.61
C ARG A 153 -0.90 0.11 11.65
N ILE A 154 -1.70 -0.92 11.38
CA ILE A 154 -1.40 -1.96 10.38
C ILE A 154 -1.18 -1.31 9.01
N LEU A 155 -2.10 -0.45 8.57
CA LEU A 155 -1.99 0.23 7.27
C LEU A 155 -0.75 1.15 7.22
N GLU A 156 -0.46 1.87 8.29
CA GLU A 156 0.72 2.73 8.40
C GLU A 156 2.01 1.94 8.23
N ILE A 157 2.17 0.85 8.99
CA ILE A 157 3.37 0.00 8.87
C ILE A 157 3.44 -0.59 7.48
N TYR A 158 2.34 -1.12 6.95
CA TYR A 158 2.30 -1.70 5.60
C TYR A 158 2.81 -0.73 4.53
N LEU A 159 2.31 0.50 4.51
CA LEU A 159 2.70 1.50 3.50
C LEU A 159 4.17 1.91 3.61
N ASN A 160 4.73 1.86 4.82
CA ASN A 160 6.13 2.13 5.06
C ASN A 160 7.02 0.91 4.74
N VAL A 161 6.59 -0.33 4.97
CA VAL A 161 7.48 -1.50 4.75
C VAL A 161 7.28 -2.19 3.41
N ALA A 162 6.25 -1.83 2.64
CA ALA A 162 6.03 -2.35 1.29
C ALA A 162 7.18 -1.94 0.35
N GLU A 163 7.53 -2.84 -0.57
CA GLU A 163 8.44 -2.55 -1.68
C GLU A 163 7.61 -1.92 -2.82
N TRP A 164 8.00 -0.74 -3.26
CA TRP A 164 7.34 0.02 -4.33
C TRP A 164 8.14 0.02 -5.64
N GLY A 165 9.37 -0.48 -5.60
CA GLY A 165 10.30 -0.63 -6.71
C GLY A 165 11.55 -1.36 -6.26
N ASP A 166 12.48 -1.67 -7.18
CA ASP A 166 13.69 -2.42 -6.87
C ASP A 166 14.58 -1.70 -5.84
N GLY A 167 14.43 -2.10 -4.57
CA GLY A 167 15.12 -1.47 -3.45
C GLY A 167 14.48 -0.22 -2.88
N ILE A 168 13.27 0.11 -3.29
CA ILE A 168 12.52 1.28 -2.83
C ILE A 168 11.46 0.78 -1.86
N PHE A 169 11.67 1.02 -0.58
CA PHE A 169 10.78 0.62 0.49
C PHE A 169 10.14 1.84 1.13
N GLY A 170 8.85 1.74 1.38
CA GLY A 170 8.10 2.82 1.98
C GLY A 170 7.65 3.87 0.99
N ILE A 171 6.46 4.39 1.28
CA ILE A 171 5.78 5.27 0.35
C ILE A 171 6.48 6.62 0.19
N GLU A 172 7.10 7.16 1.23
CA GLU A 172 7.82 8.43 1.13
C GLU A 172 8.99 8.32 0.15
N ALA A 173 9.80 7.27 0.30
CA ALA A 173 10.88 6.97 -0.65
C ALA A 173 10.35 6.79 -2.08
N ALA A 174 9.22 6.08 -2.24
CA ALA A 174 8.60 5.87 -3.55
C ALA A 174 8.08 7.17 -4.18
N ALA A 175 7.39 8.02 -3.42
CA ALA A 175 6.85 9.29 -3.90
C ALA A 175 7.97 10.21 -4.39
N ARG A 176 9.06 10.30 -3.63
CA ARG A 176 10.25 11.08 -4.00
C ARG A 176 10.92 10.51 -5.24
N HIS A 177 11.14 9.20 -5.27
CA HIS A 177 11.83 8.54 -6.37
C HIS A 177 11.07 8.66 -7.69
N TYR A 178 9.75 8.41 -7.70
CA TYR A 178 8.98 8.34 -8.94
C TYR A 178 8.41 9.68 -9.39
N TYR A 179 8.11 10.59 -8.46
CA TYR A 179 7.34 11.80 -8.76
C TYR A 179 7.96 13.07 -8.20
N GLY A 180 9.10 12.99 -7.49
CA GLY A 180 9.75 14.17 -6.90
C GLY A 180 8.88 14.90 -5.88
N THR A 181 7.92 14.21 -5.26
CA THR A 181 6.98 14.78 -4.28
C THR A 181 6.99 13.97 -2.98
N SER A 182 6.40 14.51 -1.92
CA SER A 182 6.19 13.78 -0.66
C SER A 182 5.01 12.81 -0.78
N ALA A 183 4.93 11.83 0.12
CA ALA A 183 3.78 10.92 0.21
C ALA A 183 2.46 11.69 0.42
N ALA A 184 2.49 12.83 1.10
CA ALA A 184 1.34 13.73 1.28
C ALA A 184 0.89 14.39 -0.04
N GLY A 185 1.84 14.70 -0.93
CA GLY A 185 1.60 15.41 -2.18
C GLY A 185 1.13 14.53 -3.35
N LEU A 186 0.93 13.23 -3.12
CA LEU A 186 0.50 12.31 -4.18
C LEU A 186 -0.93 12.62 -4.67
N THR A 187 -1.04 12.91 -5.96
CA THR A 187 -2.32 13.08 -6.66
C THR A 187 -3.05 11.74 -6.81
N ALA A 188 -4.36 11.78 -7.09
CA ALA A 188 -5.15 10.58 -7.32
C ALA A 188 -4.64 9.70 -8.47
N VAL A 189 -4.11 10.32 -9.53
CA VAL A 189 -3.53 9.61 -10.66
C VAL A 189 -2.23 8.91 -10.25
N GLN A 190 -1.32 9.62 -9.57
CA GLN A 190 -0.06 9.05 -9.07
C GLN A 190 -0.32 7.91 -8.07
N ALA A 191 -1.24 8.14 -7.13
CA ALA A 191 -1.70 7.14 -6.15
C ALA A 191 -2.23 5.87 -6.84
N SER A 192 -3.09 6.02 -7.85
CA SER A 192 -3.65 4.88 -8.60
C SER A 192 -2.58 4.10 -9.35
N ARG A 193 -1.53 4.77 -9.84
CA ARG A 193 -0.40 4.12 -10.53
C ARG A 193 0.53 3.40 -9.56
N LEU A 194 0.82 3.99 -8.40
CA LEU A 194 1.58 3.34 -7.32
C LEU A 194 0.85 2.08 -6.83
N ALA A 195 -0.45 2.19 -6.55
CA ALA A 195 -1.26 1.05 -6.13
C ALA A 195 -1.33 -0.05 -7.21
N ALA A 196 -1.31 0.31 -8.50
CA ALA A 196 -1.34 -0.64 -9.60
C ALA A 196 -0.06 -1.50 -9.73
N VAL A 197 1.08 -1.06 -9.20
CA VAL A 197 2.35 -1.79 -9.32
C VAL A 197 2.67 -2.67 -8.12
N LEU A 198 2.02 -2.45 -6.98
CA LEU A 198 2.23 -3.21 -5.73
C LEU A 198 2.26 -4.74 -5.89
N PRO A 199 1.45 -5.38 -6.77
CA PRO A 199 1.51 -6.84 -6.89
C PRO A 199 2.84 -7.36 -7.46
N ASN A 200 3.59 -6.53 -8.22
CA ASN A 200 4.93 -6.86 -8.69
C ASN A 200 5.75 -5.59 -9.02
N PRO A 201 6.31 -4.93 -7.99
CA PRO A 201 6.99 -3.63 -8.13
C PRO A 201 8.34 -3.73 -8.87
N ILE A 202 8.87 -4.94 -9.05
CA ILE A 202 10.13 -5.17 -9.77
C ILE A 202 9.88 -5.23 -11.28
N ARG A 203 8.72 -5.80 -11.67
CA ARG A 203 8.34 -5.93 -13.07
C ARG A 203 7.72 -4.66 -13.63
N TRP A 204 7.04 -3.88 -12.80
CA TRP A 204 6.27 -2.74 -13.24
C TRP A 204 6.72 -1.45 -12.58
N SER A 205 6.82 -0.40 -13.38
CA SER A 205 7.08 0.96 -12.88
C SER A 205 5.80 1.79 -12.89
N PRO A 206 5.52 2.56 -11.82
CA PRO A 206 4.35 3.43 -11.75
C PRO A 206 4.46 4.61 -12.73
N THR A 207 5.66 5.00 -13.15
CA THR A 207 5.89 5.99 -14.22
C THR A 207 5.95 5.36 -15.61
N GLY A 208 6.09 4.03 -15.69
CA GLY A 208 6.15 3.29 -16.96
C GLY A 208 4.83 3.23 -17.74
N GLY A 209 4.92 3.01 -19.04
CA GLY A 209 3.79 3.00 -19.98
C GLY A 209 3.16 1.63 -20.26
N THR A 210 3.49 0.58 -19.49
CA THR A 210 3.03 -0.79 -19.80
C THR A 210 1.50 -0.86 -19.85
N ARG A 211 0.96 -1.72 -20.74
CA ARG A 211 -0.50 -1.89 -20.88
C ARG A 211 -1.15 -2.33 -19.56
N TYR A 212 -0.46 -3.16 -18.78
CA TYR A 212 -0.93 -3.60 -17.48
C TYR A 212 -1.13 -2.42 -16.51
N VAL A 213 -0.08 -1.60 -16.31
CA VAL A 213 -0.13 -0.47 -15.36
C VAL A 213 -1.20 0.54 -15.79
N ARG A 214 -1.24 0.92 -17.07
CA ARG A 214 -2.25 1.86 -17.60
C ARG A 214 -3.67 1.38 -17.34
N ASN A 215 -3.95 0.11 -17.66
CA ASN A 215 -5.29 -0.44 -17.49
C ASN A 215 -5.67 -0.58 -16.00
N ARG A 216 -4.75 -1.10 -15.18
CA ARG A 216 -5.00 -1.33 -13.75
C ARG A 216 -5.16 -0.01 -13.00
N SER A 217 -4.30 0.98 -13.24
CA SER A 217 -4.42 2.29 -12.62
C SER A 217 -5.71 3.01 -13.04
N ALA A 218 -6.14 2.88 -14.30
CA ALA A 218 -7.41 3.43 -14.77
C ALA A 218 -8.63 2.75 -14.13
N ILE A 219 -8.56 1.45 -13.83
CA ILE A 219 -9.61 0.77 -13.05
C ILE A 219 -9.67 1.33 -11.64
N ILE A 220 -8.53 1.42 -10.94
CA ILE A 220 -8.45 1.95 -9.57
C ILE A 220 -8.99 3.38 -9.52
N TYR A 221 -8.52 4.26 -10.41
CA TYR A 221 -8.96 5.65 -10.50
C TYR A 221 -10.47 5.77 -10.75
N ARG A 222 -11.04 4.98 -11.67
CA ARG A 222 -12.49 4.99 -11.92
C ARG A 222 -13.30 4.53 -10.70
N VAL A 223 -12.79 3.58 -9.92
CA VAL A 223 -13.43 3.19 -8.66
C VAL A 223 -13.36 4.34 -7.65
N MET A 224 -12.24 5.06 -7.57
CA MET A 224 -12.12 6.25 -6.71
C MET A 224 -13.14 7.32 -7.09
N VAL A 225 -13.29 7.62 -8.39
CA VAL A 225 -14.29 8.56 -8.90
C VAL A 225 -15.71 8.09 -8.56
N ARG A 226 -16.04 6.82 -8.84
CA ARG A 226 -17.37 6.26 -8.55
C ARG A 226 -17.75 6.35 -7.08
N ARG A 227 -16.77 6.24 -6.19
CA ARG A 227 -16.95 6.33 -4.72
C ARG A 227 -16.90 7.77 -4.18
N GLY A 228 -16.85 8.78 -5.05
CA GLY A 228 -16.79 10.19 -4.64
C GLY A 228 -15.49 10.57 -3.93
N ILE A 229 -14.44 9.76 -4.08
CA ILE A 229 -13.13 10.03 -3.46
C ILE A 229 -12.41 11.15 -4.21
N VAL A 230 -12.58 11.16 -5.53
CA VAL A 230 -12.00 12.13 -6.46
C VAL A 230 -13.15 12.70 -7.27
N LEU A 231 -13.19 14.02 -7.41
CA LEU A 231 -14.10 14.65 -8.36
C LEU A 231 -13.51 14.49 -9.77
N PRO A 232 -14.29 13.99 -10.74
CA PRO A 232 -13.82 13.88 -12.12
C PRO A 232 -13.38 15.25 -12.66
N GLY A 233 -12.40 15.26 -13.55
CA GLY A 233 -11.95 16.52 -14.16
C GLY A 233 -13.03 17.14 -15.05
N TYR A 234 -12.93 18.45 -15.34
CA TYR A 234 -13.89 19.15 -16.21
C TYR A 234 -14.15 18.40 -17.52
N ARG A 235 -13.08 17.92 -18.18
CA ARG A 235 -13.19 17.15 -19.43
C ARG A 235 -13.95 15.83 -19.25
N GLU A 236 -13.75 15.14 -18.13
CA GLU A 236 -14.47 13.89 -17.82
C GLU A 236 -15.94 14.14 -17.49
N MET A 237 -16.27 15.25 -16.83
CA MET A 237 -17.65 15.63 -16.50
C MET A 237 -18.43 16.13 -17.71
N THR A 238 -17.80 16.93 -18.58
CA THR A 238 -18.49 17.67 -19.64
C THR A 238 -18.32 17.05 -21.02
N GLY A 239 -17.35 16.15 -21.20
CA GLY A 239 -16.95 15.63 -22.51
C GLY A 239 -16.29 16.68 -23.42
N ARG A 240 -16.06 17.90 -22.92
CA ARG A 240 -15.46 19.01 -23.67
C ARG A 240 -14.05 19.29 -23.16
N GLU A 241 -13.16 19.68 -24.06
CA GLU A 241 -11.95 20.40 -23.68
C GLU A 241 -12.39 21.60 -22.82
N PRO A 242 -11.73 21.90 -21.68
CA PRO A 242 -11.93 23.18 -21.03
C PRO A 242 -11.71 24.24 -22.09
N ASP A 243 -12.69 25.13 -22.29
CA ASP A 243 -12.48 26.29 -23.16
C ASP A 243 -11.21 26.96 -22.64
N ALA A 244 -10.14 26.89 -23.42
CA ALA A 244 -8.90 27.57 -23.12
C ALA A 244 -9.24 29.05 -23.29
N VAL A 245 -9.83 29.65 -22.25
CA VAL A 245 -9.97 31.09 -22.16
C VAL A 245 -8.53 31.57 -22.19
N SER A 246 -8.10 32.04 -23.36
CA SER A 246 -6.80 32.66 -23.51
C SER A 246 -6.69 33.70 -22.40
N VAL A 247 -5.57 33.75 -21.69
CA VAL A 247 -5.38 34.77 -20.64
C VAL A 247 -5.59 36.19 -21.21
N ASP A 248 -5.44 36.32 -22.53
CA ASP A 248 -5.74 37.52 -23.31
C ASP A 248 -7.23 37.93 -23.31
N THR A 249 -8.16 36.97 -23.12
CA THR A 249 -9.59 37.25 -22.98
C THR A 249 -9.94 37.87 -21.63
N LEU A 250 -9.17 37.60 -20.56
CA LEU A 250 -9.36 38.24 -19.25
C LEU A 250 -9.00 39.73 -19.27
N LYS A 251 -8.21 40.19 -20.25
CA LYS A 251 -7.92 41.61 -20.45
C LYS A 251 -9.09 42.37 -21.10
N ARG A 252 -10.02 41.69 -21.77
CA ARG A 252 -11.22 42.34 -22.34
C ARG A 252 -12.30 42.45 -21.28
N GLY A 253 -12.30 43.57 -20.56
CA GLY A 253 -13.39 43.97 -19.66
C GLY A 253 -12.98 44.18 -18.21
N VAL A 254 -11.75 43.85 -17.83
CA VAL A 254 -11.17 44.26 -16.55
C VAL A 254 -10.35 45.53 -16.81
N PRO A 255 -10.72 46.69 -16.26
CA PRO A 255 -9.93 47.90 -16.37
C PRO A 255 -8.47 47.66 -15.98
N GLU A 256 -7.53 48.19 -16.76
CA GLU A 256 -6.07 47.99 -16.59
C GLU A 256 -5.61 48.26 -15.15
N PHE A 257 -6.22 49.22 -14.47
CA PHE A 257 -5.89 49.58 -13.08
C PHE A 257 -6.16 48.47 -12.06
N LEU A 258 -7.20 47.64 -12.27
CA LEU A 258 -7.49 46.51 -11.39
C LEU A 258 -6.49 45.37 -11.60
N ILE A 259 -6.01 45.21 -12.83
CA ILE A 259 -4.96 44.24 -13.17
C ILE A 259 -3.63 44.68 -12.54
N ASP A 260 -3.28 45.96 -12.67
CA ASP A 260 -2.03 46.50 -12.13
C ASP A 260 -2.02 46.49 -10.59
N GLN A 261 -3.15 46.79 -9.94
CA GLN A 261 -3.29 46.71 -8.48
C GLN A 261 -3.22 45.27 -7.95
N ALA A 262 -3.76 44.29 -8.68
CA ALA A 262 -3.71 42.87 -8.28
C ALA A 262 -2.30 42.27 -8.44
N LEU A 263 -1.55 42.71 -9.45
CA LEU A 263 -0.23 42.19 -9.75
C LEU A 263 0.90 42.98 -9.04
N TRP A 264 0.69 44.26 -8.74
CA TRP A 264 1.65 45.14 -8.05
C TRP A 264 0.97 45.97 -6.94
N PRO A 265 0.56 45.34 -5.83
CA PRO A 265 -0.23 45.99 -4.77
C PRO A 265 0.50 47.12 -4.02
N GLU A 266 1.82 47.26 -4.18
CA GLU A 266 2.63 48.29 -3.51
C GLU A 266 2.72 49.62 -4.28
N ARG A 267 2.29 49.69 -5.54
CA ARG A 267 2.25 50.96 -6.27
C ARG A 267 0.98 51.73 -5.88
N LYS A 268 1.12 52.83 -5.15
CA LYS A 268 0.01 53.75 -4.90
C LYS A 268 -0.41 54.41 -6.21
N ALA A 269 -1.70 54.33 -6.53
CA ALA A 269 -2.28 54.99 -7.69
C ALA A 269 -2.08 56.53 -7.60
N PRO A 270 -1.84 57.21 -8.74
CA PRO A 270 -1.84 58.67 -8.79
C PRO A 270 -3.23 59.27 -8.52
#